data_AF-A0A9D2IQ11-F1
#
_entry.id   AF-A0A9D2IQ11-F1
#
_cell.length_a   1.000
_cell.length_b   1.000
_cell.length_c   1.000
_cell.angle_alpha   90.00
_cell.angle_beta   90.00
_cell.angle_gamma   90.00
#
_symmetry.space_group_name_H-M   'P 1'
#
loop_
_entity.id
_entity.type
_entity.pdbx_description
1 polymer ?
#
loop_
_entity_poly.entity_id
_entity_poly.type
_entity_poly.pdbx_seq_one_letter_code
_entity_poly.pdbx_strand_id
1 'polypeptide(L)'
;MVRLVFIDMDDTFVGPDKTIPRDNLRILDVAAERGVQFVPCTGRSLRGVPRELVEHPSVRHAVCGGGALVYDVRSGRAIREVPISKSLVRALYADVRGQRVAFDLFTP
;
A
#
# COMPACT_ATOMS: atom_id res chain seq x y z
N MET A 1 7.85 24.33 -0.51
CA MET A 1 6.53 23.99 0.07
C MET A 1 6.27 22.51 -0.17
N VAL A 2 5.93 21.74 0.86
CA VAL A 2 5.61 20.30 0.73
C VAL A 2 4.17 20.15 0.24
N ARG A 3 3.93 19.24 -0.72
CA ARG A 3 2.58 18.97 -1.27
C ARG A 3 2.16 17.51 -1.12
N LEU A 4 3.13 16.60 -1.08
CA LEU A 4 2.93 15.16 -0.91
C LEU A 4 3.98 14.62 0.06
N VAL A 5 3.59 13.62 0.86
CA VAL A 5 4.48 12.80 1.67
C VAL A 5 4.22 11.34 1.36
N PHE A 6 5.26 10.63 0.94
CA PHE A 6 5.24 9.18 0.74
C PHE A 6 5.82 8.55 2.01
N ILE A 7 5.10 7.59 2.59
CA ILE A 7 5.53 6.95 3.82
C ILE A 7 5.53 5.44 3.65
N ASP A 8 6.54 4.77 4.18
CA ASP A 8 6.49 3.33 4.37
C ASP A 8 5.53 2.95 5.52
N MET A 9 5.03 1.72 5.51
CA MET A 9 3.97 1.27 6.40
C MET A 9 4.48 0.44 7.57
N ASP A 10 4.75 -0.84 7.33
CA ASP A 10 5.13 -1.80 8.36
C ASP A 10 6.41 -1.38 9.07
N ASP A 11 6.36 -1.30 10.41
CA ASP A 11 7.49 -0.92 11.26
C ASP A 11 8.02 0.51 10.98
N THR A 12 7.24 1.33 10.28
CA THR A 12 7.48 2.77 10.02
C THR A 12 6.30 3.61 10.52
N PHE A 13 5.19 3.65 9.77
CA PHE A 13 4.00 4.39 10.16
C PHE A 13 3.03 3.54 11.02
N VAL A 14 3.07 2.23 10.80
CA VAL A 14 2.35 1.22 11.57
C VAL A 14 3.34 0.61 12.57
N GLY A 15 2.94 0.55 13.84
CA GLY A 15 3.76 -0.01 14.90
C GLY A 15 3.93 -1.54 14.79
N PRO A 16 4.81 -2.13 15.61
CA PRO A 16 5.08 -3.57 15.61
C PRO A 16 3.85 -4.44 15.90
N ASP A 17 2.90 -3.91 16.68
CA ASP A 17 1.62 -4.54 17.01
C ASP A 17 0.58 -4.44 15.88
N LYS A 18 1.00 -3.92 14.71
CA LYS A 18 0.20 -3.69 13.51
C LYS A 18 -0.92 -2.66 13.70
N THR A 19 -0.81 -1.79 14.72
CA THR A 19 -1.69 -0.64 14.93
C THR A 19 -1.01 0.67 14.52
N ILE A 20 -1.79 1.72 14.25
CA ILE A 20 -1.23 3.06 13.99
C ILE A 20 -1.19 3.81 15.32
N PRO A 21 -0.02 4.26 15.79
CA PRO A 21 0.08 5.08 17.00
C PRO A 21 -0.79 6.35 16.89
N ARG A 22 -1.36 6.78 18.02
CA ARG A 22 -2.24 7.96 18.05
C ARG A 22 -1.57 9.22 17.50
N ASP A 23 -0.30 9.42 17.81
CA ASP A 23 0.45 10.56 17.30
C ASP A 23 0.62 10.51 15.78
N ASN A 24 0.80 9.32 15.20
CA ASN A 24 0.87 9.14 13.75
C ASN A 24 -0.48 9.45 13.09
N LEU A 25 -1.59 9.02 13.68
CA LEU A 25 -2.93 9.38 13.19
C LEU A 25 -3.13 10.90 13.19
N ARG A 26 -2.72 11.59 14.26
CA ARG A 26 -2.82 13.06 14.36
C ARG A 26 -2.02 13.78 13.26
N ILE A 27 -0.94 13.19 12.77
CA ILE A 27 -0.18 13.77 11.64
C ILE A 27 -0.99 13.76 10.33
N LEU A 28 -1.92 12.82 10.16
CA LEU A 28 -2.81 12.80 9.00
C LEU A 28 -3.75 14.01 8.99
N ASP A 29 -4.26 14.41 10.17
CA ASP A 29 -5.09 15.61 10.34
C ASP A 29 -4.30 16.86 9.98
N VAL A 30 -3.08 16.99 10.51
CA VAL A 30 -2.17 18.12 10.20
C VAL A 30 -1.86 18.17 8.69
N ALA A 31 -1.68 17.02 8.04
CA ALA A 31 -1.48 16.96 6.59
C ALA A 31 -2.73 17.46 5.84
N ALA A 32 -3.93 17.05 6.27
CA ALA A 32 -5.19 17.49 5.68
C ALA A 32 -5.38 19.01 5.81
N GLU A 33 -5.18 19.57 7.01
CA GLU A 33 -5.29 21.00 7.28
C GLU A 33 -4.34 21.83 6.42
N ARG A 34 -3.16 21.29 6.13
CA ARG A 34 -2.13 21.95 5.30
C ARG A 34 -2.28 21.67 3.81
N GLY A 35 -3.30 20.91 3.39
CA GLY A 35 -3.48 20.51 2.00
C GLY A 35 -2.36 19.61 1.46
N VAL A 36 -1.64 18.92 2.35
CA VAL A 36 -0.59 17.96 2.02
C VAL A 36 -1.21 16.58 1.87
N GLN A 37 -0.97 15.95 0.72
CA GLN A 37 -1.44 14.58 0.50
C GLN A 37 -0.50 13.58 1.16
N PHE A 38 -1.10 12.62 1.85
CA PHE A 38 -0.41 11.51 2.46
C PHE A 38 -0.56 10.27 1.58
N VAL A 39 0.55 9.61 1.26
CA VAL A 39 0.57 8.47 0.33
C VAL A 39 1.24 7.27 1.02
N PRO A 40 0.47 6.30 1.55
CA PRO A 40 1.03 5.08 2.09
C PRO A 40 1.69 4.26 0.97
N CYS A 41 2.88 3.75 1.26
CA CYS A 41 3.70 2.91 0.39
C CYS A 41 3.93 1.57 1.08
N THR A 42 3.55 0.47 0.44
CA THR A 42 3.60 -0.84 1.08
C THR A 42 3.80 -1.99 0.09
N GLY A 43 4.40 -3.07 0.57
CA GLY A 43 4.41 -4.38 -0.11
C GLY A 43 3.04 -5.04 -0.16
N ARG A 44 2.10 -4.63 0.70
CA ARG A 44 0.75 -5.19 0.79
C ARG A 44 -0.10 -4.81 -0.43
N SER A 45 -1.19 -5.56 -0.65
CA SER A 45 -2.28 -5.13 -1.53
C SER A 45 -3.03 -3.92 -0.95
N LEU A 46 -3.87 -3.26 -1.75
CA LEU A 46 -4.71 -2.16 -1.25
C LEU A 46 -5.57 -2.59 -0.04
N ARG A 47 -6.07 -3.82 -0.05
CA ARG A 47 -6.87 -4.38 1.07
C ARG A 47 -6.08 -4.55 2.36
N GLY A 48 -4.75 -4.63 2.27
CA GLY A 48 -3.86 -4.74 3.42
C GLY A 48 -3.46 -3.38 4.01
N VAL A 49 -3.84 -2.27 3.39
CA VAL A 49 -3.65 -0.93 3.95
C VAL A 49 -4.70 -0.72 5.06
N PRO A 50 -4.31 -0.23 6.26
CA PRO A 50 -5.24 0.07 7.34
C PRO A 50 -6.40 0.96 6.88
N ARG A 51 -7.61 0.62 7.32
CA ARG A 51 -8.84 1.31 6.90
C ARG A 51 -8.81 2.79 7.30
N GLU A 52 -8.25 3.08 8.46
CA GLU A 52 -8.06 4.43 8.99
C GLU A 52 -7.30 5.33 8.01
N LEU A 53 -6.33 4.78 7.28
CA LEU A 53 -5.61 5.52 6.24
C LEU A 53 -6.42 5.64 4.96
N VAL A 54 -7.00 4.54 4.49
CA VAL A 54 -7.78 4.53 3.24
C VAL A 54 -8.94 5.54 3.31
N GLU A 55 -9.57 5.68 4.48
CA GLU A 55 -10.71 6.57 4.69
C GLU A 55 -10.30 8.00 5.04
N HIS A 56 -9.05 8.24 5.42
CA HIS A 56 -8.61 9.57 5.85
C HIS A 56 -8.64 10.60 4.71
N PRO A 57 -9.16 11.84 4.93
CA PRO A 57 -9.25 12.87 3.89
C PRO A 57 -7.93 13.24 3.20
N SER A 58 -6.80 13.22 3.92
CA SER A 58 -5.47 13.50 3.35
C SER A 58 -4.91 12.39 2.47
N VAL A 59 -5.53 11.20 2.45
CA VAL A 59 -5.08 10.06 1.63
C VAL A 59 -5.96 9.92 0.40
N ARG A 60 -5.41 10.26 -0.77
CA ARG A 60 -6.07 10.06 -2.07
C ARG A 60 -5.49 8.92 -2.89
N HIS A 61 -4.22 8.61 -2.67
CA HIS A 61 -3.49 7.59 -3.41
C HIS A 61 -2.78 6.65 -2.46
N ALA A 62 -2.57 5.41 -2.90
CA ALA A 62 -1.75 4.43 -2.21
C ALA A 62 -0.82 3.74 -3.21
N VAL A 63 0.42 3.50 -2.80
CA VAL A 63 1.41 2.71 -3.53
C VAL A 63 1.46 1.34 -2.87
N CYS A 64 1.11 0.31 -3.64
CA CYS A 64 0.90 -1.06 -3.15
C CYS A 64 1.76 -2.05 -3.94
N GLY A 65 1.85 -3.29 -3.46
CA GLY A 65 2.58 -4.36 -4.13
C GLY A 65 4.05 -4.03 -4.39
N GLY A 66 4.68 -3.29 -3.47
CA GLY A 66 6.08 -2.86 -3.60
C GLY A 66 6.31 -1.83 -4.69
N GLY A 67 5.26 -1.09 -5.08
CA GLY A 67 5.33 -0.09 -6.16
C GLY A 67 4.77 -0.55 -7.50
N ALA A 68 4.39 -1.83 -7.62
CA ALA A 68 3.78 -2.36 -8.85
C ALA A 68 2.37 -1.81 -9.09
N LEU A 69 1.67 -1.38 -8.04
CA LEU A 69 0.30 -0.88 -8.10
C LEU A 69 0.22 0.51 -7.49
N VAL A 70 -0.42 1.44 -8.19
CA VAL A 70 -0.81 2.74 -7.63
C VAL A 70 -2.31 2.89 -7.76
N TYR A 71 -2.99 3.14 -6.65
CA TYR A 71 -4.44 3.27 -6.59
C TYR A 71 -4.87 4.72 -6.37
N ASP A 72 -5.98 5.11 -6.99
CA ASP A 72 -6.89 6.09 -6.40
C ASP A 72 -7.76 5.36 -5.37
N VAL A 73 -7.58 5.70 -4.10
CA VAL A 73 -8.26 4.96 -3.01
C VAL A 73 -9.73 5.32 -2.87
N ARG A 74 -10.19 6.43 -3.46
CA ARG A 74 -11.61 6.83 -3.42
C ARG A 74 -12.44 6.06 -4.44
N SER A 75 -11.90 5.88 -5.65
CA SER A 75 -12.57 5.07 -6.67
C SER A 75 -12.22 3.58 -6.57
N GLY A 76 -11.21 3.21 -5.76
CA GLY A 76 -10.67 1.85 -5.68
C GLY A 76 -10.00 1.38 -6.98
N ARG A 77 -9.64 2.31 -7.87
CA ARG A 77 -9.14 1.98 -9.22
C ARG A 77 -7.62 2.11 -9.24
N ALA A 78 -6.95 1.13 -9.82
CA ALA A 78 -5.53 1.25 -10.13
C ALA A 78 -5.34 2.31 -11.25
N ILE A 79 -4.54 3.33 -10.96
CA ILE A 79 -4.12 4.33 -11.94
C ILE A 79 -2.81 3.93 -12.62
N ARG A 80 -2.05 3.00 -12.03
CA ARG A 80 -0.87 2.39 -12.61
C ARG A 80 -0.74 0.94 -12.15
N GLU A 81 -0.39 0.08 -13.10
CA GLU A 81 -0.07 -1.33 -12.86
C GLU A 81 1.20 -1.70 -13.63
N VAL A 82 2.10 -2.44 -12.99
CA VAL A 82 3.29 -3.04 -13.61
C VAL A 82 3.31 -4.52 -13.21
N PRO A 83 2.51 -5.37 -13.90
CA PRO A 83 2.35 -6.76 -13.52
C PRO A 83 3.53 -7.62 -13.99
N ILE A 84 3.71 -8.75 -13.32
CA ILE A 84 4.56 -9.85 -13.81
C ILE A 84 3.77 -10.61 -14.90
N SER A 85 4.43 -11.00 -15.99
CA SER A 85 3.76 -11.73 -17.07
C SER A 85 3.20 -13.07 -16.57
N LYS A 86 2.01 -13.43 -17.06
CA LYS A 86 1.34 -14.69 -16.67
C LYS A 86 2.19 -15.93 -16.97
N SER A 87 2.99 -15.89 -18.04
CA SER A 87 3.91 -16.97 -18.39
C SER A 87 5.01 -17.12 -17.34
N LEU A 88 5.63 -16.02 -16.91
CA LEU A 88 6.65 -16.04 -15.88
C LEU A 88 6.10 -16.48 -14.53
N VAL A 89 4.92 -15.99 -14.13
CA VAL A 89 4.25 -16.45 -12.89
C VAL A 89 4.00 -17.95 -12.92
N ARG A 90 3.54 -18.50 -14.05
CA ARG A 90 3.32 -19.95 -14.21
C ARG A 90 4.61 -20.74 -14.14
N ALA A 91 5.70 -20.23 -14.72
CA ALA A 91 7.02 -20.85 -14.64
C ALA A 91 7.52 -20.88 -13.18
N LEU A 92 7.49 -19.73 -12.48
CA LEU A 92 7.88 -19.64 -11.07
C LEU A 92 7.07 -20.60 -10.19
N TYR A 93 5.74 -20.67 -10.40
CA TYR A 93 4.90 -21.62 -9.67
C TYR A 93 5.28 -23.07 -9.96
N ALA A 94 5.57 -23.42 -11.22
CA ALA A 94 6.00 -24.77 -11.60
C ALA A 94 7.31 -25.17 -10.89
N ASP A 95 8.23 -24.23 -10.70
CA ASP A 95 9.52 -24.47 -10.03
C ASP A 95 9.37 -24.69 -8.51
N VAL A 96 8.38 -24.06 -7.88
CA VAL A 96 8.23 -24.05 -6.42
C VAL A 96 7.06 -24.89 -5.89
N ARG A 97 6.12 -25.33 -6.73
CA ARG A 97 4.90 -26.07 -6.31
C ARG A 97 5.15 -27.39 -5.56
N GLY A 98 6.35 -27.96 -5.68
CA GLY A 98 6.76 -29.17 -4.94
C GLY A 98 7.42 -28.88 -3.59
N GLN A 99 7.70 -27.61 -3.30
CA GLN A 99 8.38 -27.17 -2.09
C GLN A 99 7.37 -26.79 -1.00
N ARG A 100 7.80 -26.85 0.27
CA ARG A 100 6.99 -26.39 1.40
C ARG A 100 7.10 -24.87 1.56
N VAL A 101 6.58 -24.13 0.58
CA VAL A 101 6.57 -22.66 0.57
C VAL A 101 5.16 -22.14 0.32
N ALA A 102 4.84 -20.99 0.90
CA ALA A 102 3.67 -20.21 0.48
C ALA A 102 4.00 -19.47 -0.81
N PHE A 103 3.01 -19.36 -1.71
CA PHE A 103 3.14 -18.64 -2.97
C PHE A 103 1.97 -17.66 -3.08
N ASP A 104 2.20 -16.42 -2.67
CA ASP A 104 1.18 -15.38 -2.65
C ASP A 104 1.17 -14.60 -3.97
N LEU A 105 -0.03 -14.40 -4.51
CA LEU A 105 -0.27 -13.61 -5.71
C LEU A 105 -1.15 -12.41 -5.37
N PHE A 106 -0.65 -11.21 -5.65
CA PHE A 106 -1.44 -10.00 -5.60
C PHE A 106 -1.94 -9.65 -7.00
N THR A 107 -3.24 -9.77 -7.20
CA THR A 107 -3.93 -9.30 -8.41
C THR A 107 -4.74 -8.06 -8.08
N PRO A 108 -4.89 -7.11 -9.02
CA PRO A 108 -5.78 -5.96 -8.87
C PRO A 108 -7.22 -6.35 -8.56
#